data_AF-A0A562QCZ0-F1
#
_entry.id   AF-A0A562QCZ0-F1
#
_cell.length_a   1.000
_cell.length_b   1.000
_cell.length_c   1.000
_cell.angle_alpha   90.00
_cell.angle_beta   90.00
_cell.angle_gamma   90.00
#
_symmetry.space_group_name_H-M   'P 1'
#
loop_
_entity.id
_entity.type
_entity.pdbx_description
1 polymer ?
#
loop_
_entity_poly.entity_id
_entity_poly.type
_entity_poly.pdbx_seq_one_letter_code
_entity_poly.pdbx_strand_id
1 'polypeptide(L)'
;MFGLESMIQSFLNEPNPRQAFRSWLQLWLEWEMRNRHSKLFLIGTDIGKGIVPMEKEARLLRDVVGWCFQDVAKQATRVDVIWYGLNEQLK
;
A
#
# COMPACT_ATOMS: atom_id res chain seq x y z
N MET A 1 -1.70 9.35 -10.67
CA MET A 1 -2.04 8.47 -9.53
C MET A 1 -1.64 9.22 -8.26
N PHE A 2 -2.41 9.11 -7.17
CA PHE A 2 -2.12 9.78 -5.89
C PHE A 2 -1.98 8.71 -4.79
N GLY A 3 -1.45 9.03 -3.61
CA GLY A 3 -1.41 8.07 -2.49
C GLY A 3 -0.30 7.01 -2.58
N LEU A 4 -0.45 5.96 -1.76
CA LEU A 4 0.56 4.92 -1.57
C LEU A 4 0.87 4.14 -2.85
N GLU A 5 -0.11 3.92 -3.72
CA GLU A 5 0.05 3.25 -5.00
C GLU A 5 1.03 3.96 -5.94
N SER A 6 1.13 5.30 -5.88
CA SER A 6 2.13 6.07 -6.63
C SER A 6 3.54 5.82 -6.11
N MET A 7 3.69 5.68 -4.78
CA MET A 7 4.96 5.28 -4.18
C MET A 7 5.32 3.87 -4.62
N ILE A 8 4.35 2.95 -4.60
CA ILE A 8 4.54 1.56 -5.06
C ILE A 8 4.97 1.50 -6.54
N GLN A 9 4.41 2.38 -7.39
CA GLN A 9 4.78 2.48 -8.79
C GLN A 9 6.28 2.77 -8.99
N SER A 10 6.91 3.57 -8.11
CA SER A 10 8.35 3.85 -8.19
C SER A 10 9.24 2.62 -7.97
N PHE A 11 8.73 1.59 -7.27
CA PHE A 11 9.46 0.35 -7.03
C PHE A 11 9.32 -0.66 -8.18
N LEU A 12 8.51 -0.39 -9.21
CA LEU A 12 8.31 -1.35 -10.31
C LEU A 12 9.57 -1.59 -11.16
N ASN A 13 10.54 -0.67 -11.11
CA ASN A 13 11.82 -0.83 -11.79
C ASN A 13 12.82 -1.69 -11.00
N GLU A 14 12.50 -2.02 -9.74
CA GLU A 14 13.33 -2.89 -8.92
C GLU A 14 13.20 -4.35 -9.37
N PRO A 15 14.27 -5.17 -9.28
CA PRO A 15 14.20 -6.59 -9.61
C PRO A 15 13.12 -7.35 -8.81
N ASN A 16 12.82 -6.88 -7.60
CA ASN A 16 11.74 -7.38 -6.77
C ASN A 16 10.96 -6.21 -6.14
N PRO A 17 9.94 -5.68 -6.84
CA PRO A 17 9.20 -4.49 -6.42
C PRO A 17 8.57 -4.64 -5.04
N ARG A 18 8.00 -5.81 -4.74
CA ARG A 18 7.38 -6.09 -3.45
C ARG A 18 8.41 -6.10 -2.32
N GLN A 19 9.59 -6.69 -2.54
CA GLN A 19 10.63 -6.69 -1.52
C GLN A 19 11.19 -5.28 -1.28
N ALA A 20 11.39 -4.48 -2.34
CA ALA A 20 11.80 -3.08 -2.21
C ALA A 20 10.77 -2.28 -1.39
N PHE A 21 9.49 -2.45 -1.69
CA PHE A 21 8.41 -1.86 -0.90
C PHE A 21 8.43 -2.32 0.56
N ARG A 22 8.62 -3.61 0.84
CA ARG A 22 8.70 -4.13 2.22
C ARG A 22 9.86 -3.52 3.00
N SER A 23 11.02 -3.35 2.37
CA SER A 23 12.16 -2.67 2.98
C SER A 23 11.83 -1.21 3.30
N TRP A 24 11.18 -0.50 2.37
CA TRP A 24 10.72 0.86 2.60
C TRP A 24 9.69 0.93 3.75
N LEU A 25 8.70 0.04 3.77
CA LEU A 25 7.67 -0.02 4.81
C LEU A 25 8.32 -0.27 6.19
N GLN A 26 9.30 -1.17 6.25
CA GLN A 26 10.01 -1.50 7.48
C GLN A 26 10.69 -0.26 8.10
N LEU A 27 11.29 0.61 7.29
CA LEU A 27 11.90 1.86 7.78
C LEU A 27 10.86 2.78 8.45
N TRP A 28 9.64 2.86 7.89
CA TRP A 28 8.56 3.66 8.48
C TRP A 28 7.98 3.05 9.75
N LEU A 29 7.83 1.74 9.79
CA LEU A 29 7.42 1.03 11.01
C LEU A 29 8.44 1.22 12.13
N GLU A 30 9.73 1.14 11.81
CA GLU A 30 10.80 1.44 12.77
C GLU A 30 10.76 2.89 13.24
N TRP A 31 10.53 3.83 12.33
CA TRP A 31 10.36 5.24 12.69
C TRP A 31 9.16 5.45 13.63
N GLU A 32 8.03 4.80 13.37
CA GLU A 32 6.84 4.87 14.24
C GLU A 32 7.15 4.32 15.64
N MET A 33 7.86 3.19 15.72
CA MET A 33 8.19 2.54 17.00
C MET A 33 9.17 3.35 17.88
N ARG A 34 9.99 4.24 17.31
CA ARG A 34 10.99 5.02 18.08
C ARG A 34 10.38 6.01 19.06
N ASN A 35 9.15 6.46 18.84
CA ASN A 35 8.48 7.40 19.73
C ASN A 35 6.99 7.06 19.85
N ARG A 36 6.48 6.96 21.08
CA ARG A 36 5.06 6.65 21.33
C ARG A 36 4.08 7.68 20.74
N HIS A 37 4.57 8.89 20.45
CA HIS A 37 3.79 9.95 19.81
C HIS A 37 3.86 9.94 18.28
N SER A 38 4.79 9.18 17.69
CA SER A 38 4.79 8.97 16.24
C SER A 38 3.61 8.07 15.85
N LYS A 39 2.89 8.47 14.80
CA LYS A 39 1.81 7.71 14.22
C LYS A 39 1.98 7.66 12.72
N LEU A 40 1.95 6.46 12.15
CA LEU A 40 2.04 6.25 10.72
C LEU A 40 0.64 6.05 10.13
N PHE A 41 0.26 6.95 9.25
CA PHE A 41 -0.96 6.81 8.45
C PHE A 41 -0.57 6.60 6.99
N LEU A 42 -0.97 5.47 6.43
CA LEU A 42 -0.76 5.13 5.02
C LEU A 42 -2.11 5.17 4.30
N ILE A 43 -2.21 6.03 3.29
CA ILE A 43 -3.44 6.25 2.53
C ILE A 43 -3.17 5.86 1.07
N GLY A 44 -3.99 4.97 0.54
CA GLY A 44 -3.93 4.57 -0.86
C GLY A 44 -5.31 4.25 -1.42
N THR A 45 -5.42 4.24 -2.75
CA THR A 45 -6.65 3.91 -3.46
C THR A 45 -6.66 2.43 -3.83
N ASP A 46 -7.76 1.75 -3.57
CA ASP A 46 -7.97 0.38 -4.03
C ASP A 46 -8.18 0.36 -5.56
N ILE A 47 -7.18 -0.16 -6.28
CA ILE A 47 -7.20 -0.33 -7.74
C ILE A 47 -7.52 -1.77 -8.18
N GLY A 48 -7.87 -2.65 -7.23
CA GLY A 48 -8.07 -4.09 -7.50
C GLY A 48 -9.49 -4.47 -7.94
N LYS A 49 -10.48 -3.59 -7.73
CA LYS A 49 -11.92 -3.89 -7.92
C LYS A 49 -12.45 -3.67 -9.35
N GLY A 50 -11.60 -3.25 -10.28
CA GLY A 50 -11.96 -3.02 -11.68
C GLY A 50 -11.73 -4.22 -12.60
N ILE A 51 -11.99 -4.01 -13.90
CA ILE A 51 -11.66 -4.97 -14.96
C ILE A 51 -10.13 -5.18 -14.99
N VAL A 52 -9.70 -6.43 -15.21
CA VAL A 52 -8.26 -6.75 -15.38
C VAL A 52 -7.71 -5.96 -16.57
N PRO A 53 -6.68 -5.11 -16.39
CA PRO A 53 -6.09 -4.38 -17.49
C PRO A 53 -5.50 -5.33 -18.54
N MET A 54 -5.59 -4.97 -19.82
CA MET A 54 -4.95 -5.72 -20.91
C MET A 54 -3.45 -5.46 -20.98
N GLU A 55 -3.04 -4.21 -20.78
CA GLU A 55 -1.65 -3.77 -20.73
C GLU A 55 -0.91 -4.47 -19.59
N LYS A 56 0.28 -4.99 -19.91
CA LYS A 56 1.07 -5.82 -19.00
C LYS A 56 1.54 -5.01 -17.80
N GLU A 57 1.96 -3.78 -18.03
CA GLU A 57 2.48 -2.84 -17.04
C GLU A 57 1.37 -2.45 -16.05
N ALA A 58 0.17 -2.16 -16.55
CA ALA A 58 -0.99 -1.86 -15.72
C ALA A 58 -1.44 -3.07 -14.89
N ARG A 59 -1.42 -4.28 -15.47
CA ARG A 59 -1.72 -5.52 -14.74
C ARG A 59 -0.68 -5.79 -13.64
N LEU A 60 0.60 -5.62 -13.94
CA LEU A 60 1.68 -5.76 -12.96
C LEU A 60 1.53 -4.77 -11.81
N LEU A 61 1.27 -3.49 -12.11
CA LEU A 61 1.05 -2.48 -11.08
C LEU A 61 -0.12 -2.85 -10.16
N ARG A 62 -1.25 -3.28 -10.73
CA ARG A 62 -2.41 -3.73 -9.97
C ARG A 62 -2.06 -4.86 -9.00
N ASP A 63 -1.37 -5.89 -9.50
CA ASP A 63 -1.02 -7.07 -8.70
C ASP A 63 -0.02 -6.72 -7.59
N VAL A 64 1.01 -5.91 -7.90
CA VAL A 64 2.00 -5.44 -6.92
C VAL A 64 1.37 -4.55 -5.86
N VAL A 65 0.51 -3.60 -6.23
CA VAL A 65 -0.22 -2.75 -5.28
C VAL A 65 -1.08 -3.61 -4.34
N GLY A 66 -1.80 -4.58 -4.89
CA GLY A 66 -2.60 -5.51 -4.09
C GLY A 66 -1.77 -6.26 -3.04
N TRP A 67 -0.60 -6.79 -3.43
CA TRP A 67 0.29 -7.45 -2.48
C TRP A 67 0.88 -6.50 -1.43
N CYS A 68 1.25 -5.29 -1.83
CA CYS A 68 1.80 -4.28 -0.92
C CYS A 68 0.75 -3.82 0.10
N PHE A 69 -0.51 -3.64 -0.31
CA PHE A 69 -1.61 -3.30 0.60
C PHE A 69 -1.88 -4.42 1.60
N GLN A 70 -1.80 -5.69 1.18
CA GLN A 70 -1.88 -6.83 2.11
C GLN A 70 -0.73 -6.80 3.13
N ASP A 71 0.48 -6.47 2.71
CA ASP A 71 1.63 -6.37 3.62
C ASP A 71 1.46 -5.22 4.61
N VAL A 72 0.92 -4.08 4.18
CA VAL A 72 0.55 -2.96 5.07
C VAL A 72 -0.54 -3.36 6.06
N ALA A 73 -1.64 -3.95 5.59
CA ALA A 73 -2.78 -4.34 6.43
C ALA A 73 -2.40 -5.37 7.51
N LYS A 74 -1.45 -6.27 7.20
CA LYS A 74 -0.90 -7.22 8.19
C LYS A 74 -0.21 -6.50 9.34
N GLN A 75 0.57 -5.45 9.06
CA GLN A 75 1.33 -4.70 10.06
C GLN A 75 0.50 -3.62 10.76
N ALA A 76 -0.49 -3.06 10.09
CA ALA A 76 -1.32 -1.97 10.61
C ALA A 76 -2.11 -2.42 11.85
N THR A 77 -2.23 -1.55 12.85
CA THR A 77 -3.08 -1.79 14.03
C THR A 77 -4.56 -1.54 13.74
N ARG A 78 -4.86 -0.69 12.76
CA ARG A 78 -6.20 -0.36 12.29
C ARG A 78 -6.21 -0.27 10.77
N VAL A 79 -7.28 -0.76 10.13
CA VAL A 79 -7.48 -0.64 8.68
C VAL A 79 -8.91 -0.20 8.42
N ASP A 80 -9.08 0.91 7.71
CA ASP A 80 -10.39 1.39 7.26
C ASP A 80 -10.48 1.37 5.72
N VAL A 81 -11.63 0.99 5.20
CA VAL A 81 -12.02 1.25 3.82
C VAL A 81 -12.96 2.45 3.81
N ILE A 82 -12.69 3.43 2.94
CA ILE A 82 -13.50 4.62 2.81
C ILE A 82 -14.30 4.54 1.50
N TRP A 83 -15.62 4.65 1.60
CA TRP A 83 -16.54 4.62 0.47
C TRP A 83 -17.51 5.81 0.55
N TYR A 84 -17.51 6.67 -0.46
CA TYR A 84 -18.26 7.95 -0.47
C TYR A 84 -18.09 8.78 0.82
N GLY A 85 -16.88 8.78 1.38
CA GLY A 85 -16.55 9.52 2.61
C GLY A 85 -16.96 8.83 3.92
N LEU A 86 -17.60 7.67 3.86
CA LEU A 86 -17.94 6.84 5.02
C LEU A 86 -16.86 5.79 5.23
N ASN A 87 -16.39 5.63 6.47
CA ASN A 87 -15.40 4.60 6.80
C ASN A 87 -16.07 3.31 7.29
N GLU A 88 -15.49 2.18 6.90
CA GLU A 88 -15.75 0.86 7.45
C GLU A 88 -14.43 0.31 7.99
N GLN A 89 -14.37 0.03 9.30
CA GLN A 89 -13.18 -0.53 9.92
C GLN A 89 -13.13 -2.05 9.71
N LEU A 90 -12.10 -2.52 9.01
CA LEU A 90 -11.85 -3.94 8.74
C LEU A 90 -10.97 -4.62 9.80
N LYS A 91 -10.11 -3.85 10.46
CA LYS A 91 -9.20 -4.27 11.54
C LYS A 91 -9.11 -3.16 12.58
#